data_AF-A0A7V3VTK4-F1
#
_entry.id   AF-A0A7V3VTK4-F1
#
_cell.length_a   1.000
_cell.length_b   1.000
_cell.length_c   1.000
_cell.angle_alpha   90.00
_cell.angle_beta   90.00
_cell.angle_gamma   90.00
#
_symmetry.space_group_name_H-M   'P 1'
#
loop_
_entity.id
_entity.type
_entity.pdbx_description
1 polymer ?
#
loop_
_entity_poly.entity_id
_entity_poly.type
_entity_poly.pdbx_seq_one_letter_code
_entity_poly.pdbx_strand_id
1 'polypeptide(L)'
;MEILDRIPGILNYAVVNAEDGSIEKVKGSTPSPLGDLTAFFSSAAEVIKNALNLGELNFVSLCYGANRLVIFLHNGKYIGIEVEREQSPQEFIRRVLEHLTVPVSPKEEKPEAVVEEKIVEEKVVEEKKVEEVKPPPMVEVHLSRNISSKLVQINLLIDEFGSGGKKAHWLEILNQGLGIIATDILPMVGIIGERLEFKQTPPKEKEDEIVQILRTVIDFLVKKAVEEMGSSQARLKVQAVIEKMKQL
;
A
#
# COMPACT_ATOMS: atom_id res chain seq x y z
N MET A 1 14.41 0.26 -21.93
CA MET A 1 15.17 0.30 -20.65
C MET A 1 16.68 0.14 -20.82
N GLU A 2 17.20 -0.44 -21.92
CA GLU A 2 18.65 -0.48 -22.23
C GLU A 2 19.33 0.90 -22.34
N ILE A 3 18.52 1.96 -22.44
CA ILE A 3 18.98 3.35 -22.50
C ILE A 3 19.63 3.77 -21.19
N LEU A 4 19.11 3.32 -20.03
CA LEU A 4 19.70 3.61 -18.72
C LEU A 4 21.13 3.06 -18.60
N ASP A 5 21.44 1.99 -19.33
CA ASP A 5 22.78 1.38 -19.34
C ASP A 5 23.83 2.27 -20.00
N ARG A 6 23.40 3.27 -20.77
CA ARG A 6 24.27 4.14 -21.59
C ARG A 6 24.40 5.54 -21.00
N ILE A 7 23.73 5.85 -19.89
CA ILE A 7 23.76 7.17 -19.27
C ILE A 7 24.94 7.24 -18.29
N PRO A 8 25.92 8.14 -18.53
CA PRO A 8 27.06 8.31 -17.63
C PRO A 8 26.61 8.75 -16.23
N GLY A 9 27.22 8.17 -15.19
CA GLY A 9 26.94 8.50 -13.80
C GLY A 9 25.81 7.69 -13.15
N ILE A 10 25.15 6.80 -13.89
CA ILE A 10 24.33 5.75 -13.28
C ILE A 10 25.25 4.67 -12.72
N LEU A 11 25.30 4.55 -11.39
CA LEU A 11 26.01 3.47 -10.73
C LEU A 11 25.18 2.18 -10.81
N ASN A 12 23.93 2.26 -10.38
CA ASN A 12 23.00 1.14 -10.31
C ASN A 12 21.58 1.66 -10.56
N TYR A 13 20.67 0.80 -11.03
CA TYR A 13 19.25 1.17 -11.15
C TYR A 13 18.32 0.00 -10.88
N ALA A 14 17.09 0.33 -10.49
CA ALA A 14 15.97 -0.59 -10.41
C ALA A 14 14.75 0.00 -11.09
N VAL A 15 13.94 -0.89 -11.66
CA VAL A 15 12.64 -0.58 -12.25
C VAL A 15 11.61 -1.35 -11.45
N VAL A 16 10.63 -0.62 -10.93
CA VAL A 16 9.55 -1.15 -10.13
C VAL A 16 8.23 -0.77 -10.79
N ASN A 17 7.32 -1.71 -10.93
CA ASN A 17 5.98 -1.44 -11.44
C ASN A 17 5.21 -0.59 -10.42
N ALA A 18 4.59 0.50 -10.87
CA ALA A 18 3.92 1.45 -9.97
C ALA A 18 2.59 0.95 -9.39
N GLU A 19 1.97 -0.06 -10.02
CA GLU A 19 0.67 -0.60 -9.62
C GLU A 19 0.79 -1.69 -8.54
N ASP A 20 1.79 -2.55 -8.65
CA ASP A 20 1.94 -3.73 -7.79
C ASP A 20 3.25 -3.75 -6.97
N GLY A 21 4.16 -2.79 -7.19
CA GLY A 21 5.43 -2.69 -6.48
C GLY A 21 6.42 -3.81 -6.84
N SER A 22 6.15 -4.60 -7.88
CA SER A 22 7.03 -5.68 -8.31
C SER A 22 8.29 -5.14 -8.96
N ILE A 23 9.42 -5.78 -8.67
CA ILE A 23 10.72 -5.42 -9.24
C ILE A 23 10.82 -6.07 -10.62
N GLU A 24 10.77 -5.26 -11.68
CA GLU A 24 10.89 -5.74 -13.06
C GLU A 24 12.34 -5.92 -13.48
N LYS A 25 13.21 -5.02 -13.04
CA LYS A 25 14.62 -5.04 -13.42
C LYS A 25 15.48 -4.45 -12.32
N VAL A 26 16.62 -5.06 -12.07
CA VAL A 26 17.70 -4.49 -11.26
C VAL A 26 18.98 -4.62 -12.06
N LYS A 27 19.78 -3.56 -12.10
CA LYS A 27 21.13 -3.61 -12.61
C LYS A 27 22.07 -2.97 -11.61
N GLY A 28 23.16 -3.67 -11.36
CA GLY A 28 24.12 -3.27 -10.36
C GLY A 28 24.48 -4.40 -9.41
N SER A 29 25.60 -4.25 -8.72
CA SER A 29 25.94 -5.09 -7.57
C SER A 29 26.09 -4.16 -6.38
N THR A 30 24.96 -3.85 -5.75
CA THR A 30 24.92 -3.07 -4.52
C THR A 30 24.75 -4.00 -3.33
N PRO A 31 25.41 -3.73 -2.19
CA PRO A 31 25.13 -4.45 -0.95
C PRO A 31 23.70 -4.18 -0.43
N SER A 32 23.08 -3.08 -0.87
CA SER A 32 21.70 -2.73 -0.54
C SER A 32 20.72 -3.19 -1.63
N PRO A 33 19.53 -3.71 -1.28
CA PRO A 33 18.56 -4.18 -2.26
C PRO A 33 17.86 -2.98 -2.92
N LEU A 34 18.48 -2.44 -3.97
CA LEU A 34 18.03 -1.23 -4.67
C LEU A 34 16.57 -1.30 -5.14
N GLY A 35 16.13 -2.48 -5.59
CA GLY A 35 14.73 -2.72 -5.96
C GLY A 35 13.77 -2.57 -4.78
N ASP A 36 14.12 -3.13 -3.62
CA ASP A 36 13.29 -3.04 -2.41
C ASP A 36 13.25 -1.60 -1.89
N LEU A 37 14.38 -0.87 -1.92
CA LEU A 37 14.42 0.54 -1.56
C LEU A 37 13.54 1.38 -2.50
N THR A 38 13.65 1.14 -3.81
CA THR A 38 12.85 1.84 -4.81
C THR A 38 11.36 1.61 -4.59
N ALA A 39 10.94 0.37 -4.38
CA ALA A 39 9.55 0.01 -4.11
C ALA A 39 9.01 0.58 -2.79
N PHE A 40 9.83 0.52 -1.73
CA PHE A 40 9.45 1.02 -0.42
C PHE A 40 9.26 2.53 -0.42
N PHE A 41 10.24 3.27 -0.94
CA PHE A 41 10.20 4.73 -0.91
C PHE A 41 9.26 5.33 -1.94
N SER A 42 9.00 4.67 -3.08
CA SER A 42 7.93 5.10 -3.98
C SER A 42 6.55 4.98 -3.33
N SER A 43 6.29 3.85 -2.65
CA SER A 43 5.04 3.65 -1.90
C SER A 43 4.89 4.66 -0.77
N ALA A 44 5.95 4.90 0.01
CA ALA A 44 5.92 5.88 1.09
C ALA A 44 5.70 7.30 0.55
N ALA A 45 6.33 7.67 -0.56
CA ALA A 45 6.18 9.00 -1.14
C ALA A 45 4.77 9.26 -1.68
N GLU A 46 4.10 8.25 -2.23
CA GLU A 46 2.68 8.36 -2.61
C GLU A 46 1.77 8.61 -1.41
N VAL A 47 2.00 7.89 -0.29
CA VAL A 47 1.25 8.12 0.96
C VAL A 47 1.48 9.55 1.47
N ILE A 48 2.73 10.01 1.49
CA ILE A 48 3.09 11.37 1.93
C ILE A 48 2.47 12.43 1.02
N LYS A 49 2.56 12.25 -0.30
CA LYS A 49 1.97 13.14 -1.31
C LYS A 49 0.47 13.33 -1.07
N ASN A 50 -0.24 12.22 -0.84
CA ASN A 50 -1.67 12.24 -0.61
C ASN A 50 -2.04 12.84 0.76
N ALA A 51 -1.27 12.51 1.80
CA ALA A 51 -1.51 13.02 3.15
C ALA A 51 -1.28 14.54 3.26
N LEU A 52 -0.28 15.07 2.55
CA LEU A 52 0.10 16.48 2.58
C LEU A 52 -0.46 17.29 1.40
N ASN A 53 -1.26 16.66 0.53
CA ASN A 53 -1.85 17.26 -0.66
C ASN A 53 -0.83 18.01 -1.54
N LEU A 54 0.33 17.39 -1.78
CA LEU A 54 1.48 18.02 -2.45
C LEU A 54 1.31 18.17 -3.97
N GLY A 55 0.19 17.73 -4.54
CA GLY A 55 -0.03 17.68 -5.98
C GLY A 55 0.77 16.55 -6.63
N GLU A 56 1.42 16.82 -7.76
CA GLU A 56 2.21 15.82 -8.48
C GLU A 56 3.61 15.66 -7.88
N LEU A 57 3.98 14.41 -7.59
CA LEU A 57 5.32 14.08 -7.10
C LEU A 57 6.27 13.92 -8.29
N ASN A 58 7.15 14.90 -8.48
CA ASN A 58 8.14 14.84 -9.56
C ASN A 58 9.19 13.74 -9.31
N PHE A 59 9.77 13.69 -8.11
CA PHE A 59 10.75 12.69 -7.72
C PHE A 59 10.96 12.64 -6.20
N VAL A 60 11.58 11.56 -5.75
CA VAL A 60 12.10 11.36 -4.40
C VAL A 60 13.62 11.31 -4.48
N SER A 61 14.33 11.98 -3.57
CA SER A 61 15.78 11.88 -3.46
C SER A 61 16.20 11.56 -2.04
N LEU A 62 17.02 10.52 -1.90
CA LEU A 62 17.48 9.97 -0.64
C LEU A 62 19.01 9.94 -0.67
N CYS A 63 19.66 10.48 0.37
CA CYS A 63 21.10 10.41 0.51
C CYS A 63 21.45 9.32 1.53
N TYR A 64 22.37 8.42 1.19
CA TYR A 64 22.90 7.42 2.13
C TYR A 64 24.37 7.13 1.83
N GLY A 65 25.20 7.19 2.87
CA GLY A 65 26.64 7.01 2.73
C GLY A 65 27.24 7.98 1.71
N ALA A 66 27.95 7.43 0.71
CA ALA A 66 28.56 8.16 -0.40
C ALA A 66 27.66 8.28 -1.64
N ASN A 67 26.45 7.72 -1.58
CA ASN A 67 25.55 7.64 -2.73
C ASN A 67 24.25 8.41 -2.49
N ARG A 68 23.54 8.67 -3.59
CA ARG A 68 22.19 9.21 -3.60
C ARG A 68 21.31 8.29 -4.46
N LEU A 69 20.15 7.92 -3.93
CA LEU A 69 19.09 7.29 -4.69
C LEU A 69 18.08 8.34 -5.12
N VAL A 70 17.75 8.32 -6.40
CA VAL A 70 16.77 9.17 -7.04
C VAL A 70 15.67 8.30 -7.61
N ILE A 71 14.43 8.54 -7.23
CA ILE A 71 13.26 7.76 -7.66
C ILE A 71 12.29 8.69 -8.35
N PHE A 72 11.83 8.36 -9.55
CA PHE A 72 10.81 9.12 -10.26
C PHE A 72 9.86 8.20 -11.02
N LEU A 73 8.65 8.68 -11.29
CA LEU A 73 7.64 7.96 -12.05
C LEU A 73 7.82 8.23 -13.54
N HIS A 74 7.84 7.19 -14.36
CA HIS A 74 7.91 7.30 -15.82
C HIS A 74 7.15 6.13 -16.47
N ASN A 75 6.16 6.44 -17.32
CA ASN A 75 5.34 5.46 -18.04
C ASN A 75 4.75 4.36 -17.13
N GLY A 76 4.18 4.73 -15.98
CA GLY A 76 3.59 3.79 -15.02
C GLY A 76 4.61 2.95 -14.24
N LYS A 77 5.89 3.32 -14.26
CA LYS A 77 6.95 2.61 -13.54
C LYS A 77 7.78 3.56 -12.69
N TYR A 78 8.10 3.14 -11.48
CA TYR A 78 9.09 3.81 -10.65
C TYR A 78 10.49 3.38 -11.07
N ILE A 79 11.31 4.35 -11.42
CA ILE A 79 12.71 4.14 -11.77
C ILE A 79 13.55 4.69 -10.61
N GLY A 80 14.24 3.80 -9.90
CA GLY A 80 15.21 4.15 -8.87
C GLY A 80 16.62 4.08 -9.43
N ILE A 81 17.37 5.18 -9.32
CA ILE A 81 18.73 5.29 -9.85
C ILE A 81 19.66 5.72 -8.73
N GLU A 82 20.73 4.95 -8.54
CA GLU A 82 21.82 5.29 -7.64
C GLU A 82 22.91 6.06 -8.39
N VAL A 83 23.30 7.19 -7.81
CA VAL A 83 24.31 8.12 -8.31
C VAL A 83 25.24 8.53 -7.17
N GLU A 84 26.33 9.21 -7.51
CA GLU A 84 27.20 9.86 -6.52
C GLU A 84 26.44 10.95 -5.76
N ARG A 85 26.73 11.08 -4.47
CA ARG A 85 25.96 11.94 -3.55
C ARG A 85 25.94 13.42 -3.95
N GLU A 86 27.03 13.88 -4.52
CA GLU A 86 27.29 15.27 -4.92
C GLU A 86 26.52 15.67 -6.18
N GLN A 87 25.99 14.70 -6.94
CA GLN A 87 25.20 15.01 -8.13
C GLN A 87 23.86 15.66 -7.77
N SER A 88 23.53 16.74 -8.48
CA SER A 88 22.23 17.40 -8.37
C SER A 88 21.11 16.47 -8.89
N PRO A 89 20.13 16.08 -8.06
CA PRO A 89 19.08 15.16 -8.50
C PRO A 89 18.22 15.75 -9.62
N GLN A 90 17.97 17.06 -9.60
CA GLN A 90 17.13 17.73 -10.59
C GLN A 90 17.79 17.72 -11.98
N GLU A 91 19.07 18.10 -12.06
CA GLU A 91 19.83 18.11 -13.31
C GLU A 91 20.00 16.69 -13.87
N PHE A 92 20.23 15.73 -12.96
CA PHE A 92 20.40 14.34 -13.31
C PHE A 92 19.13 13.71 -13.90
N ILE A 93 17.98 13.87 -13.23
CA ILE A 93 16.69 13.36 -13.72
C ILE A 93 16.35 13.96 -15.07
N ARG A 94 16.56 15.27 -15.24
CA ARG A 94 16.32 15.94 -16.52
C ARG A 94 17.12 15.27 -17.65
N ARG A 95 18.42 15.04 -17.44
CA ARG A 95 19.28 14.32 -18.40
C ARG A 95 18.77 12.91 -18.67
N VAL A 96 18.32 12.18 -17.64
CA VAL A 96 17.78 10.83 -17.80
C VAL A 96 16.50 10.85 -18.63
N LEU A 97 15.57 11.76 -18.33
CA LEU A 97 14.31 11.91 -19.06
C LEU A 97 14.53 12.30 -20.53
N GLU A 98 15.50 13.18 -20.83
CA GLU A 98 15.89 13.53 -22.20
C GLU A 98 16.35 12.31 -23.02
N HIS A 99 16.98 11.32 -22.38
CA HIS A 99 17.37 10.07 -23.04
C HIS A 99 16.22 9.08 -23.17
N LEU A 100 15.23 9.14 -22.26
CA LEU A 100 14.05 8.27 -22.28
C LEU A 100 12.96 8.74 -23.24
N THR A 101 12.96 10.00 -23.68
CA THR A 101 11.96 10.60 -24.59
C THR A 101 12.32 10.53 -26.08
N VAL A 102 13.39 9.81 -26.47
CA VAL A 102 13.70 9.57 -27.90
C VAL A 102 12.60 8.70 -28.54
N PRO A 103 11.96 9.16 -29.63
CA PRO A 103 10.65 8.67 -30.05
C PRO A 103 10.75 7.30 -30.74
N VAL A 104 10.04 6.32 -30.20
CA VAL A 104 9.51 5.22 -31.01
C VAL A 104 8.15 5.69 -31.51
N SER A 105 8.06 5.87 -32.83
CA SER A 105 6.92 6.39 -33.57
C SER A 105 5.59 5.66 -33.29
N PRO A 106 4.46 6.39 -33.39
CA PRO A 106 3.15 5.97 -32.93
C PRO A 106 2.42 5.11 -33.97
N LYS A 107 1.60 4.17 -33.50
CA LYS A 107 0.50 3.61 -34.29
C LYS A 107 -0.82 3.82 -33.56
N GLU A 108 -1.50 4.86 -34.06
CA GLU A 108 -2.93 4.94 -34.37
C GLU A 108 -3.95 4.70 -33.25
N GLU A 109 -4.50 5.83 -32.80
CA GLU A 109 -5.86 6.01 -32.30
C GLU A 109 -6.90 5.41 -33.26
N LYS A 110 -8.09 5.05 -32.72
CA LYS A 110 -9.30 5.81 -33.06
C LYS A 110 -10.37 5.74 -31.97
N PRO A 111 -11.21 6.79 -31.87
CA PRO A 111 -12.13 7.06 -30.75
C PRO A 111 -13.60 6.78 -31.12
N GLU A 112 -14.46 6.70 -30.11
CA GLU A 112 -15.92 6.89 -30.16
C GLU A 112 -16.41 6.86 -28.70
N ALA A 113 -17.40 7.59 -28.22
CA ALA A 113 -18.05 8.85 -28.55
C ALA A 113 -18.87 9.23 -27.30
N VAL A 114 -19.17 10.52 -27.19
CA VAL A 114 -19.90 11.21 -26.13
C VAL A 114 -21.37 10.80 -26.07
N VAL A 115 -21.95 10.62 -24.86
CA VAL A 115 -23.36 10.95 -24.59
C VAL A 115 -23.49 11.55 -23.18
N GLU A 116 -23.84 12.83 -23.13
CA GLU A 116 -24.41 13.54 -21.96
C GLU A 116 -25.89 13.15 -21.79
N GLU A 117 -26.40 13.03 -20.56
CA GLU A 117 -27.63 13.76 -20.14
C GLU A 117 -27.97 13.65 -18.64
N LYS A 118 -28.06 14.85 -18.02
CA LYS A 118 -29.02 15.39 -17.03
C LYS A 118 -29.72 14.53 -15.95
N ILE A 119 -29.43 14.90 -14.70
CA ILE A 119 -30.28 15.33 -13.55
C ILE A 119 -31.82 15.16 -13.68
N VAL A 120 -32.47 14.49 -12.71
CA VAL A 120 -33.71 14.94 -12.00
C VAL A 120 -33.79 14.31 -10.58
N GLU A 121 -34.24 15.12 -9.61
CA GLU A 121 -34.55 14.83 -8.21
C GLU A 121 -35.87 14.04 -7.99
N GLU A 122 -36.06 13.64 -6.71
CA GLU A 122 -37.31 13.57 -5.92
C GLU A 122 -37.87 12.20 -5.45
N LYS A 123 -37.76 12.03 -4.12
CA LYS A 123 -38.74 11.60 -3.08
C LYS A 123 -39.43 10.22 -3.07
N VAL A 124 -39.19 9.51 -1.94
CA VAL A 124 -40.12 9.03 -0.87
C VAL A 124 -41.40 8.27 -1.28
N VAL A 125 -41.61 7.04 -0.77
CA VAL A 125 -42.56 6.65 0.31
C VAL A 125 -42.34 5.15 0.69
N GLU A 126 -42.26 4.93 2.01
CA GLU A 126 -42.67 3.80 2.90
C GLU A 126 -43.48 2.61 2.31
N GLU A 127 -43.63 1.42 2.88
CA GLU A 127 -43.34 0.78 4.19
C GLU A 127 -43.63 -0.73 4.00
N LYS A 128 -42.97 -1.63 4.76
CA LYS A 128 -43.68 -2.63 5.61
C LYS A 128 -42.72 -3.50 6.43
N LYS A 129 -42.58 -3.06 7.69
CA LYS A 129 -42.74 -3.79 8.97
C LYS A 129 -42.51 -5.31 9.00
N VAL A 130 -41.49 -5.73 9.77
CA VAL A 130 -41.50 -6.92 10.63
C VAL A 130 -40.76 -6.56 11.94
N GLU A 131 -41.51 -6.47 13.06
CA GLU A 131 -41.04 -6.60 14.46
C GLU A 131 -40.50 -8.03 14.65
N GLU A 132 -39.40 -8.36 15.33
CA GLU A 132 -38.93 -8.13 16.72
C GLU A 132 -37.52 -8.78 16.72
N VAL A 133 -36.46 -8.29 17.37
CA VAL A 133 -36.12 -8.42 18.80
C VAL A 133 -34.94 -7.45 19.01
N LYS A 134 -35.01 -6.56 20.00
CA LYS A 134 -33.93 -5.61 20.32
C LYS A 134 -32.69 -6.33 20.88
N PRO A 135 -31.50 -6.23 20.25
CA PRO A 135 -30.26 -6.35 20.97
C PRO A 135 -29.95 -5.02 21.70
N PRO A 136 -29.17 -5.04 22.79
CA PRO A 136 -28.76 -3.85 23.54
C PRO A 136 -28.09 -2.81 22.62
N PRO A 137 -28.08 -1.51 22.99
CA PRO A 137 -27.66 -0.43 22.09
C PRO A 137 -26.24 -0.69 21.61
N MET A 138 -26.10 -1.14 20.35
CA MET A 138 -24.83 -1.14 19.66
C MET A 138 -24.45 0.32 19.51
N VAL A 139 -23.47 0.76 20.29
CA VAL A 139 -22.78 2.02 20.03
C VAL A 139 -22.31 1.92 18.57
N GLU A 140 -22.86 2.74 17.67
CA GLU A 140 -22.39 2.78 16.30
C GLU A 140 -20.91 3.16 16.32
N VAL A 141 -20.04 2.17 16.13
CA VAL A 141 -18.60 2.36 16.17
C VAL A 141 -18.21 3.07 14.88
N HIS A 142 -17.95 4.36 14.97
CA HIS A 142 -17.56 5.16 13.81
C HIS A 142 -16.04 5.13 13.65
N LEU A 143 -15.56 4.30 12.74
CA LEU A 143 -14.13 4.23 12.42
C LEU A 143 -13.78 5.21 11.31
N SER A 144 -12.61 5.84 11.42
CA SER A 144 -12.06 6.58 10.30
C SER A 144 -11.74 5.64 9.13
N ARG A 145 -11.65 6.20 7.92
CA ARG A 145 -11.29 5.44 6.71
C ARG A 145 -9.96 4.67 6.90
N ASN A 146 -8.99 5.27 7.57
CA ASN A 146 -7.66 4.70 7.77
C ASN A 146 -7.69 3.49 8.71
N ILE A 147 -8.38 3.62 9.84
CA ILE A 147 -8.55 2.51 10.80
C ILE A 147 -9.37 1.39 10.16
N SER A 148 -10.47 1.73 9.48
CA SER A 148 -11.33 0.76 8.80
C SER A 148 -10.55 -0.03 7.73
N SER A 149 -9.77 0.66 6.88
CA SER A 149 -8.94 0.02 5.88
C SER A 149 -7.93 -0.96 6.48
N LYS A 150 -7.30 -0.61 7.60
CA LYS A 150 -6.35 -1.48 8.32
C LYS A 150 -7.04 -2.67 8.98
N LEU A 151 -8.22 -2.46 9.55
CA LEU A 151 -9.03 -3.53 10.16
C LEU A 151 -9.45 -4.56 9.10
N VAL A 152 -9.94 -4.09 7.96
CA VAL A 152 -10.29 -4.92 6.80
C VAL A 152 -9.06 -5.70 6.32
N GLN A 153 -7.91 -5.04 6.19
CA GLN A 153 -6.66 -5.69 5.79
C GLN A 153 -6.28 -6.82 6.74
N ILE A 154 -6.34 -6.61 8.05
CA ILE A 154 -6.04 -7.65 9.06
C ILE A 154 -7.00 -8.83 8.88
N ASN A 155 -8.29 -8.59 8.80
CA ASN A 155 -9.29 -9.66 8.64
C ASN A 155 -9.07 -10.47 7.35
N LEU A 156 -8.78 -9.80 6.24
CA LEU A 156 -8.45 -10.47 4.97
C LEU A 156 -7.16 -11.28 5.05
N LEU A 157 -6.14 -10.80 5.78
CA LEU A 157 -4.90 -11.57 6.01
C LEU A 157 -5.17 -12.83 6.82
N ILE A 158 -6.01 -12.75 7.85
CA ILE A 158 -6.42 -13.93 8.64
C ILE A 158 -7.16 -14.93 7.76
N ASP A 159 -8.08 -14.48 6.91
CA ASP A 159 -8.79 -15.36 5.98
C ASP A 159 -7.85 -16.00 4.95
N GLU A 160 -6.92 -15.23 4.38
CA GLU A 160 -5.97 -15.72 3.38
C GLU A 160 -4.93 -16.67 3.98
N PHE A 161 -4.29 -16.31 5.08
CA PHE A 161 -3.32 -17.19 5.75
C PHE A 161 -3.99 -18.41 6.36
N GLY A 162 -5.24 -18.26 6.82
CA GLY A 162 -6.09 -19.32 7.37
C GLY A 162 -6.72 -20.25 6.33
N SER A 163 -6.55 -19.99 5.03
CA SER A 163 -7.07 -20.87 3.97
C SER A 163 -6.64 -22.33 4.19
N GLY A 164 -7.53 -23.29 3.95
CA GLY A 164 -7.25 -24.71 4.22
C GLY A 164 -7.50 -25.14 5.67
N GLY A 165 -8.37 -24.43 6.39
CA GLY A 165 -8.84 -24.82 7.73
C GLY A 165 -7.96 -24.36 8.89
N LYS A 166 -7.00 -23.46 8.64
CA LYS A 166 -6.05 -22.95 9.65
C LYS A 166 -6.46 -21.60 10.25
N LYS A 167 -7.69 -21.14 10.01
CA LYS A 167 -8.14 -19.82 10.48
C LYS A 167 -8.03 -19.64 12.00
N ALA A 168 -8.40 -20.66 12.78
CA ALA A 168 -8.28 -20.64 14.25
C ALA A 168 -6.83 -20.40 14.72
N HIS A 169 -5.87 -21.08 14.09
CA HIS A 169 -4.43 -20.89 14.37
C HIS A 169 -3.99 -19.44 14.11
N TRP A 170 -4.43 -18.84 13.00
CA TRP A 170 -4.10 -17.45 12.69
C TRP A 170 -4.79 -16.44 13.61
N LEU A 171 -6.01 -16.74 14.08
CA LEU A 171 -6.68 -15.94 15.11
C LEU A 171 -5.96 -16.00 16.46
N GLU A 172 -5.42 -17.16 16.84
CA GLU A 172 -4.58 -17.29 18.02
C GLU A 172 -3.29 -16.47 17.91
N ILE A 173 -2.61 -16.55 16.76
CA ILE A 173 -1.43 -15.70 16.46
C ILE A 173 -1.79 -14.23 16.55
N LEU A 174 -2.92 -13.81 15.97
CA LEU A 174 -3.40 -12.43 16.05
C LEU A 174 -3.64 -12.02 17.50
N ASN A 175 -4.30 -12.87 18.29
CA ASN A 175 -4.58 -12.57 19.70
C ASN A 175 -3.29 -12.41 20.52
N GLN A 176 -2.29 -13.26 20.27
CA GLN A 176 -0.95 -13.11 20.86
C GLN A 176 -0.28 -11.81 20.43
N GLY A 177 -0.34 -11.49 19.13
CA GLY A 177 0.20 -10.24 18.57
C GLY A 177 -0.44 -9.01 19.21
N LEU A 178 -1.77 -9.01 19.38
CA LEU A 178 -2.47 -7.93 20.07
C LEU A 178 -2.04 -7.79 21.53
N GLY A 179 -1.84 -8.92 22.22
CA GLY A 179 -1.37 -8.96 23.62
C GLY A 179 0.02 -8.37 23.83
N ILE A 180 0.87 -8.37 22.81
CA ILE A 180 2.27 -7.93 22.89
C ILE A 180 2.45 -6.53 22.27
N ILE A 181 1.83 -6.29 21.13
CA ILE A 181 2.09 -5.13 20.26
C ILE A 181 1.02 -4.05 20.45
N ALA A 182 -0.21 -4.45 20.77
CA ALA A 182 -1.37 -3.59 20.75
C ALA A 182 -1.96 -3.34 22.15
N THR A 183 -1.12 -3.43 23.20
CA THR A 183 -1.53 -3.32 24.61
C THR A 183 -2.37 -2.08 24.88
N ASP A 184 -2.03 -0.97 24.23
CA ASP A 184 -2.65 0.34 24.44
C ASP A 184 -4.05 0.45 23.82
N ILE A 185 -4.36 -0.42 22.83
CA ILE A 185 -5.66 -0.46 22.15
C ILE A 185 -6.48 -1.71 22.50
N LEU A 186 -5.93 -2.67 23.25
CA LEU A 186 -6.63 -3.87 23.72
C LEU A 186 -7.99 -3.61 24.38
N PRO A 187 -8.20 -2.55 25.18
CA PRO A 187 -9.52 -2.25 25.74
C PRO A 187 -10.56 -1.95 24.65
N MET A 188 -10.11 -1.41 23.51
CA MET A 188 -10.94 -0.90 22.43
C MET A 188 -11.16 -1.91 21.30
N VAL A 189 -10.30 -2.94 21.20
CA VAL A 189 -10.33 -3.92 20.12
C VAL A 189 -10.51 -5.34 20.67
N GLY A 190 -11.01 -6.26 19.84
CA GLY A 190 -11.07 -7.67 20.20
C GLY A 190 -11.48 -8.55 19.03
N ILE A 191 -11.37 -9.86 19.24
CA ILE A 191 -11.87 -10.84 18.28
C ILE A 191 -13.34 -11.12 18.59
N ILE A 192 -14.22 -10.79 17.65
CA ILE A 192 -15.67 -11.02 17.70
C ILE A 192 -16.05 -11.79 16.45
N GLY A 193 -16.71 -12.96 16.59
CA GLY A 193 -17.17 -13.74 15.43
C GLY A 193 -16.06 -14.09 14.42
N GLU A 194 -14.87 -14.45 14.90
CA GLU A 194 -13.69 -14.76 14.09
C GLU A 194 -13.09 -13.58 13.31
N ARG A 195 -13.41 -12.34 13.70
CA ARG A 195 -12.86 -11.13 13.09
C ARG A 195 -12.35 -10.19 14.15
N LEU A 196 -11.32 -9.43 13.80
CA LEU A 196 -10.90 -8.29 14.58
C LEU A 196 -11.94 -7.18 14.42
N GLU A 197 -12.46 -6.68 15.54
CA GLU A 197 -13.44 -5.61 15.60
C GLU A 197 -13.11 -4.61 16.71
N PHE A 198 -13.52 -3.36 16.52
CA PHE A 198 -13.48 -2.33 17.55
C PHE A 198 -14.77 -2.41 18.39
N LYS A 199 -14.62 -2.50 19.71
CA LYS A 199 -15.71 -2.51 20.69
C LYS A 199 -16.26 -1.11 20.97
N GLN A 200 -15.47 -0.08 20.67
CA GLN A 200 -15.80 1.32 20.89
C GLN A 200 -15.13 2.20 19.84
N THR A 201 -15.72 3.37 19.60
CA THR A 201 -15.14 4.39 18.72
C THR A 201 -13.82 4.92 19.30
N PRO A 202 -12.72 4.84 18.55
CA PRO A 202 -11.44 5.35 19.01
C PRO A 202 -11.44 6.89 19.09
N PRO A 203 -10.73 7.50 20.07
CA PRO A 203 -10.56 8.95 20.13
C PRO A 203 -9.81 9.47 18.89
N LYS A 204 -10.31 10.56 18.28
CA LYS A 204 -9.69 11.17 17.08
C LYS A 204 -8.22 11.55 17.30
N GLU A 205 -7.89 12.01 18.51
CA GLU A 205 -6.52 12.41 18.90
C GLU A 205 -5.52 11.25 18.87
N LYS A 206 -6.01 10.01 18.96
CA LYS A 206 -5.19 8.79 18.94
C LYS A 206 -5.25 8.05 17.61
N GLU A 207 -5.87 8.63 16.58
CA GLU A 207 -6.08 7.95 15.31
C GLU A 207 -4.76 7.49 14.68
N ASP A 208 -3.77 8.39 14.61
CA ASP A 208 -2.45 8.08 14.01
C ASP A 208 -1.71 6.98 14.77
N GLU A 209 -1.78 7.02 16.11
CA GLU A 209 -1.20 6.01 16.99
C GLU A 209 -1.85 4.64 16.73
N ILE A 210 -3.17 4.59 16.66
CA ILE A 210 -3.94 3.37 16.40
C ILE A 210 -3.60 2.81 15.02
N VAL A 211 -3.55 3.65 13.99
CA VAL A 211 -3.16 3.24 12.63
C VAL A 211 -1.76 2.65 12.62
N GLN A 212 -0.82 3.25 13.34
CA GLN A 212 0.55 2.74 13.46
C GLN A 212 0.63 1.41 14.21
N ILE A 213 -0.16 1.22 15.27
CA ILE A 213 -0.27 -0.05 15.99
C ILE A 213 -0.83 -1.13 15.05
N LEU A 214 -1.93 -0.86 14.34
CA LEU A 214 -2.53 -1.81 13.39
C LEU A 214 -1.56 -2.16 12.25
N ARG A 215 -0.76 -1.20 11.76
CA ARG A 215 0.32 -1.47 10.81
C ARG A 215 1.35 -2.44 11.38
N THR A 216 1.76 -2.24 12.62
CA THR A 216 2.72 -3.12 13.29
C THR A 216 2.15 -4.54 13.49
N VAL A 217 0.85 -4.66 13.75
CA VAL A 217 0.14 -5.95 13.79
C VAL A 217 0.14 -6.63 12.43
N ILE A 218 -0.09 -5.89 11.34
CA ILE A 218 0.00 -6.43 9.97
C ILE A 218 1.41 -6.95 9.68
N ASP A 219 2.45 -6.15 9.99
CA ASP A 219 3.84 -6.54 9.78
C ASP A 219 4.19 -7.80 10.57
N PHE A 220 3.67 -7.93 11.80
CA PHE A 220 3.82 -9.13 12.62
C PHE A 220 3.16 -10.37 11.97
N LEU A 221 1.92 -10.25 11.49
CA LEU A 221 1.23 -11.35 10.82
C LEU A 221 1.98 -11.80 9.56
N VAL A 222 2.48 -10.85 8.76
CA VAL A 222 3.25 -11.15 7.55
C VAL A 222 4.56 -11.85 7.90
N LYS A 223 5.28 -11.41 8.94
CA LYS A 223 6.50 -12.09 9.42
C LYS A 223 6.20 -13.53 9.84
N LYS A 224 5.13 -13.74 10.60
CA LYS A 224 4.68 -15.09 10.99
C LYS A 224 4.33 -15.94 9.78
N ALA A 225 3.68 -15.36 8.77
CA ALA A 225 3.40 -16.08 7.53
C ALA A 225 4.70 -16.49 6.83
N VAL A 226 5.67 -15.59 6.69
CA VAL A 226 6.98 -15.93 6.09
C VAL A 226 7.67 -17.06 6.86
N GLU A 227 7.62 -17.05 8.20
CA GLU A 227 8.17 -18.12 9.05
C GLU A 227 7.48 -19.48 8.82
N GLU A 228 6.16 -19.52 8.63
CA GLU A 228 5.41 -20.78 8.54
C GLU A 228 5.29 -21.36 7.13
N MET A 229 5.10 -20.51 6.10
CA MET A 229 4.84 -20.96 4.73
C MET A 229 5.92 -20.52 3.73
N GLY A 230 6.92 -19.76 4.18
CA GLY A 230 8.00 -19.25 3.35
C GLY A 230 7.64 -17.95 2.60
N SER A 231 8.68 -17.20 2.24
CA SER A 231 8.55 -15.85 1.66
C SER A 231 7.71 -15.80 0.39
N SER A 232 7.87 -16.78 -0.51
CA SER A 232 7.14 -16.82 -1.78
C SER A 232 5.64 -17.00 -1.58
N GLN A 233 5.23 -17.94 -0.72
CA GLN A 233 3.80 -18.21 -0.47
C GLN A 233 3.15 -17.09 0.35
N ALA A 234 3.85 -16.57 1.36
CA ALA A 234 3.38 -15.42 2.12
C ALA A 234 3.15 -14.20 1.22
N ARG A 235 4.08 -13.92 0.29
CA ARG A 235 3.94 -12.82 -0.67
C ARG A 235 2.72 -12.99 -1.57
N LEU A 236 2.48 -14.19 -2.11
CA LEU A 236 1.31 -14.45 -2.95
C LEU A 236 -0.01 -14.19 -2.20
N LYS A 237 -0.09 -14.62 -0.95
CA LYS A 237 -1.29 -14.42 -0.11
C LYS A 237 -1.49 -12.95 0.26
N VAL A 238 -0.42 -12.22 0.59
CA VAL A 238 -0.49 -10.77 0.80
C VAL A 238 -0.96 -10.05 -0.47
N GLN A 239 -0.46 -10.45 -1.64
CA GLN A 239 -0.91 -9.87 -2.90
C GLN A 239 -2.40 -10.14 -3.16
N ALA A 240 -2.88 -11.35 -2.85
CA ALA A 240 -4.30 -11.67 -2.95
C ALA A 240 -5.17 -10.78 -2.04
N VAL A 241 -4.69 -10.45 -0.83
CA VAL A 241 -5.36 -9.48 0.04
C VAL A 241 -5.38 -8.08 -0.57
N ILE A 242 -4.25 -7.61 -1.12
CA ILE A 242 -4.16 -6.29 -1.76
C ILE A 242 -5.17 -6.19 -2.92
N GLU A 243 -5.26 -7.23 -3.76
CA GLU A 243 -6.23 -7.25 -4.86
C GLU A 243 -7.68 -7.25 -4.37
N LYS A 244 -8.00 -7.98 -3.30
CA LYS A 244 -9.34 -7.91 -2.69
C LYS A 244 -9.65 -6.53 -2.13
N MET A 245 -8.67 -5.83 -1.55
CA MET A 245 -8.85 -4.48 -1.04
C MET A 245 -9.11 -3.44 -2.13
N LYS A 246 -8.62 -3.65 -3.36
CA LYS A 246 -8.91 -2.76 -4.50
C LYS A 246 -10.36 -2.85 -4.99
N GLN A 247 -11.08 -3.92 -4.64
CA GLN A 247 -12.45 -4.20 -5.08
C GLN A 247 -13.51 -3.75 -4.07
N LEU A 248 -13.09 -3.23 -2.90
CA LEU A 248 -13.95 -2.73 -1.82
C LEU A 248 -14.03 -1.20 -1.84
#